data_AF-A0A1I4YLB7-F1
#
_entry.id   AF-A0A1I4YLB7-F1
#
_cell.length_a   1.000
_cell.length_b   1.000
_cell.length_c   1.000
_cell.angle_alpha   90.00
_cell.angle_beta   90.00
_cell.angle_gamma   90.00
#
_symmetry.space_group_name_H-M   'P 1'
#
loop_
_entity.id
_entity.type
_entity.pdbx_description
1 polymer ?
#
loop_
_entity_poly.entity_id
_entity_poly.type
_entity_poly.pdbx_seq_one_letter_code
_entity_poly.pdbx_strand_id
1 'polypeptide(L)' 'MIFLSDVLPRYCPMCAEHKAENLAWEDANYAPFMAGESISCACGAHFQYVPRAALLEAGKPWGDLHHYLKD' A
#
# COMPACT_ATOMS: atom_id res chain seq x y z
N MET A 1 1.08 -4.11 10.99
CA MET A 1 -0.10 -4.49 10.16
C MET A 1 0.31 -4.41 8.69
N ILE A 2 -0.13 -5.35 7.85
CA ILE A 2 0.24 -5.38 6.42
C ILE A 2 -0.95 -4.89 5.60
N PHE A 3 -0.70 -3.95 4.70
CA PHE A 3 -1.64 -3.41 3.73
C PHE A 3 -1.20 -3.83 2.33
N LEU A 4 -2.15 -4.33 1.53
CA LEU A 4 -1.91 -4.63 0.12
C LEU A 4 -2.49 -3.50 -0.72
N SER A 5 -1.71 -3.00 -1.66
CA SER A 5 -2.13 -1.86 -2.49
C SER A 5 -1.59 -1.98 -3.91
N ASP A 6 -2.38 -1.56 -4.89
CA ASP A 6 -1.98 -1.44 -6.30
C ASP A 6 -1.51 -0.02 -6.66
N VAL A 7 -1.50 0.88 -5.67
CA VAL A 7 -1.00 2.26 -5.76
C VAL A 7 -0.11 2.58 -4.56
N LEU A 8 0.87 3.47 -4.73
CA LEU A 8 1.68 3.92 -3.60
C LEU A 8 0.78 4.67 -2.60
N PRO A 9 0.70 4.25 -1.32
CA PRO A 9 -0.15 4.90 -0.34
C PRO A 9 0.35 6.32 -0.04
N ARG A 10 -0.53 7.30 -0.27
CA ARG A 10 -0.33 8.73 0.03
C ARG A 10 -0.74 9.14 1.45
N TYR A 11 -0.99 8.16 2.31
CA TYR A 11 -1.17 8.34 3.74
C TYR A 11 -1.09 6.96 4.42
N CYS A 12 -0.67 6.92 5.69
CA CYS A 12 -0.74 5.70 6.48
C CYS A 12 -2.13 5.59 7.14
N PRO A 13 -2.94 4.55 6.87
CA PRO A 13 -4.25 4.39 7.50
C PRO A 13 -4.19 4.07 9.00
N MET A 14 -3.02 3.68 9.54
CA MET A 14 -2.87 3.45 10.99
C MET A 14 -2.59 4.73 11.78
N CYS A 15 -1.70 5.60 11.30
CA CYS A 15 -1.28 6.80 12.05
C CYS A 15 -1.66 8.13 11.38
N ALA A 16 -2.26 8.10 10.19
CA ALA A 16 -2.62 9.26 9.37
C ALA A 16 -1.44 10.19 9.01
N GLU A 17 -0.19 9.72 9.17
CA GLU A 17 1.01 10.40 8.68
C GLU A 17 1.19 10.21 7.17
N HIS A 18 2.12 10.98 6.59
CA HIS A 18 2.46 10.96 5.15
C HIS A 18 1.34 11.42 4.22
N LYS A 19 0.55 12.42 4.63
CA LYS A 19 -0.52 13.02 3.81
C LYS A 19 -0.05 13.37 2.40
N ALA A 20 -0.99 13.46 1.47
CA ALA A 20 -0.83 13.66 0.03
C ALA A 20 0.10 14.81 -0.44
N GLU A 21 0.55 15.68 0.47
CA GLU A 21 1.50 16.76 0.23
C GLU A 21 2.96 16.34 0.47
N ASN A 22 3.21 15.14 1.02
CA ASN A 22 4.55 14.64 1.33
C ASN A 22 5.21 14.01 0.09
N LEU A 23 5.58 14.85 -0.88
CA LEU A 23 6.28 14.45 -2.10
C LEU A 23 7.57 13.67 -1.82
N ALA A 24 8.27 13.99 -0.72
CA ALA A 24 9.50 13.29 -0.32
C ALA A 24 9.26 11.81 0.02
N TRP A 25 8.11 11.48 0.60
CA TRP A 25 7.72 10.09 0.84
C TRP A 25 7.43 9.36 -0.47
N GLU A 26 6.72 10.02 -1.39
CA GLU A 26 6.40 9.44 -2.70
C GLU A 26 7.67 9.15 -3.50
N ASP A 27 8.55 10.12 -3.65
CA ASP A 27 9.80 9.98 -4.42
C ASP A 27 10.73 8.90 -3.85
N ALA A 28 10.84 8.80 -2.52
CA ALA A 28 11.71 7.82 -1.87
C ALA A 28 11.20 6.38 -1.97
N ASN A 29 9.88 6.19 -2.08
CA ASN A 29 9.25 4.87 -1.97
C ASN A 29 8.66 4.36 -3.28
N TYR A 30 8.46 5.19 -4.30
CA TYR A 30 7.81 4.79 -5.56
C TYR A 30 8.54 3.63 -6.25
N ALA A 31 9.84 3.75 -6.49
CA ALA A 31 10.61 2.72 -7.20
C ALA A 31 10.71 1.40 -6.42
N PRO A 32 11.06 1.38 -5.12
CA PRO A 32 11.02 0.16 -4.31
C PRO A 32 9.62 -0.49 -4.28
N PHE A 33 8.58 0.32 -4.09
CA PHE A 33 7.20 -0.18 -4.03
C PHE A 33 6.79 -0.84 -5.35
N MET A 34 7.05 -0.21 -6.50
CA MET A 34 6.75 -0.79 -7.81
C MET A 34 7.61 -2.02 -8.14
N ALA A 35 8.80 -2.14 -7.55
CA ALA A 35 9.61 -3.36 -7.62
C ALA A 35 9.05 -4.53 -6.77
N GLY A 36 7.96 -4.29 -6.02
CA GLY A 36 7.37 -5.27 -5.12
C GLY A 36 8.07 -5.35 -3.77
N GLU A 37 8.83 -4.33 -3.37
CA GLU A 37 9.39 -4.25 -2.03
C GLU A 37 8.33 -3.76 -1.02
N SER A 38 8.41 -4.27 0.22
CA SER A 38 7.59 -3.77 1.31
C SER A 38 8.12 -2.43 1.80
N ILE A 39 7.29 -1.39 1.82
CA ILE A 39 7.60 -0.11 2.45
C ILE A 39 7.04 -0.09 3.88
N SER A 40 7.77 0.53 4.81
CA SER A 40 7.42 0.51 6.24
C SER A 40 7.25 1.91 6.78
N CYS A 41 6.15 2.16 7.51
CA CYS A 41 5.93 3.38 8.27
C CYS A 41 6.42 3.20 9.72
N ALA A 42 6.86 4.29 10.35
CA ALA A 42 7.37 4.29 11.73
C ALA A 42 6.35 3.74 12.76
N CYS A 43 5.05 3.85 12.48
CA CYS A 43 4.00 3.29 13.32
C CYS A 43 3.85 1.75 13.24
N GLY A 44 4.67 1.05 12.44
CA GLY A 44 4.60 -0.40 12.25
C GLY A 44 3.59 -0.86 11.18
N ALA A 45 3.13 0.05 10.33
CA ALA A 45 2.39 -0.30 9.10
C ALA A 45 3.38 -0.69 8.00
N HIS A 46 3.10 -1.79 7.31
CA HIS A 46 3.85 -2.23 6.14
C HIS A 46 2.92 -2.23 4.93
N PHE A 47 3.40 -1.72 3.80
CA PHE A 47 2.64 -1.68 2.56
C PHE A 47 3.38 -2.47 1.51
N GLN A 48 2.66 -3.38 0.89
CA GLN A 48 3.19 -4.27 -0.13
C GLN A 48 2.45 -3.97 -1.43
N TYR A 49 3.20 -3.68 -2.48
CA TYR A 49 2.62 -3.57 -3.81
C TYR A 49 2.11 -4.94 -4.26
N VAL A 50 0.86 -4.97 -4.72
CA VAL A 50 0.27 -6.12 -5.40
C VAL A 50 -0.50 -5.59 -6.61
N PRO A 51 -0.25 -6.09 -7.83
CA PRO A 51 -1.00 -5.67 -9.01
C PRO A 51 -2.50 -5.91 -8.83
N ARG A 52 -3.32 -4.95 -9.28
CA ARG A 52 -4.79 -5.01 -9.19
C ARG A 52 -5.38 -6.33 -9.68
N ALA A 53 -4.88 -6.86 -10.79
CA ALA A 53 -5.34 -8.13 -11.33
C ALA A 53 -5.15 -9.29 -10.33
N ALA A 54 -3.99 -9.35 -9.67
CA ALA A 54 -3.71 -10.36 -8.66
C ALA A 54 -4.57 -10.19 -7.41
N LEU A 55 -4.84 -8.94 -6.99
CA LEU A 55 -5.78 -8.66 -5.90
C LEU A 55 -7.19 -9.10 -6.23
N LEU A 56 -7.70 -8.78 -7.42
CA LEU A 56 -9.03 -9.18 -7.87
C LEU A 56 -9.16 -10.71 -8.01
N GLU A 57 -8.14 -11.39 -8.52
CA GLU A 57 -8.10 -12.87 -8.53
C GLU A 57 -8.10 -13.45 -7.11
N ALA A 58 -7.36 -12.86 -6.18
CA ALA A 58 -7.36 -13.28 -4.79
C ALA A 58 -8.70 -13.00 -4.08
N GLY A 59 -9.40 -11.93 -4.44
CA GLY A 59 -10.70 -11.56 -3.86
C GLY A 59 -11.87 -12.46 -4.30
N LYS A 60 -11.81 -13.05 -5.51
CA LYS A 60 -12.88 -13.92 -6.06
C LYS A 60 -13.25 -15.11 -5.15
N PRO A 61 -12.29 -15.91 -4.63
CA PRO A 61 -12.60 -17.04 -3.77
C PRO A 61 -12.89 -16.68 -2.30
N TRP A 62 -12.37 -15.54 -1.81
CA TRP A 62 -12.35 -15.24 -0.36
C TRP A 62 -13.26 -14.08 0.07
N GLY A 63 -13.90 -13.37 -0.87
CA GLY A 63 -14.99 -12.42 -0.60
C GLY A 63 -14.60 -11.12 0.14
N ASP A 64 -13.44 -11.06 0.77
CA ASP A 64 -12.98 -9.88 1.50
C ASP A 64 -11.45 -9.75 1.45
N LEU A 65 -10.96 -8.74 0.70
CA LEU A 65 -9.57 -8.30 0.81
C LEU A 65 -9.50 -7.30 1.98
N HIS A 66 -9.59 -7.81 3.22
CA HIS A 66 -9.35 -6.99 4.40
C HIS A 66 -8.06 -6.18 4.21
N HIS A 67 -8.19 -4.84 4.19
CA HIS A 67 -7.11 -3.86 3.96
C HIS A 67 -6.65 -3.59 2.51
N TYR A 68 -7.47 -3.90 1.49
CA TYR A 68 -7.20 -3.40 0.13
C TYR A 68 -7.52 -1.90 0.03
N LEU A 69 -6.51 -1.10 -0.29
CA LEU A 69 -6.66 0.31 -0.62
C LEU A 69 -6.81 0.45 -2.14
N LYS A 70 -7.84 1.17 -2.57
CA LYS A 70 -8.08 1.58 -3.96
C LYS A 70 -8.18 3.10 -4.01
N ASP A 71 -7.88 3.70 -5.15
CA ASP A 71 -8.20 5.11 -5.45
C ASP A 71 -9.71 5.39 -5.41
#